data_AF-A0A3P6QRL8-F1
#
_entry.id   AF-A0A3P6QRL8-F1
#
_cell.length_a   1.000
_cell.length_b   1.000
_cell.length_c   1.000
_cell.angle_alpha   90.00
_cell.angle_beta   90.00
_cell.angle_gamma   90.00
#
_symmetry.space_group_name_H-M   'P 1'
#
loop_
_entity.id
_entity.type
_entity.pdbx_description
1 polymer ?
#
loop_
_entity_poly.entity_id
_entity_poly.type
_entity_poly.pdbx_seq_one_letter_code
_entity_poly.pdbx_strand_id
1 'polypeptide(L)'
;MFYFGYENYMEHAFPADELDPIHCTGRGHDHSNPSNININDVLGDYSLTLIDSLDTLVVLGDHEEFKRAVSLVINTVTFEKNTTVQVFEATIRVIGSLLSAHLIASDESRMLGDFYMPEYDGELLTLAHDLAARLLPAFEGTRTGIPYPRVNLMRGVLPDTIEETCTAGAGSLLVEFGILSRLLGDQTFERTARRINERLWQHRDENTGLPGNVINIQTGEWVGHLSGVGAGLDSFYEYFLKAYILFGEPRDLQLFNEAYDAILANMRRGRIYCNSQDGEPPLFVNVDSRDGSTANTWIDALQVIFTVLSYLIIYQNIQA
;
A
#
# COMPACT_ATOMS: atom_id res chain seq x y z
N MET A 1 0.05 -24.79 6.77
CA MET A 1 -0.30 -24.13 5.48
C MET A 1 0.78 -23.14 5.09
N PHE A 2 1.11 -22.16 5.94
CA PHE A 2 2.22 -21.21 5.68
C PHE A 2 3.53 -21.91 5.31
N TYR A 3 4.07 -22.77 6.19
CA TYR A 3 5.34 -23.47 5.93
C TYR A 3 5.34 -24.29 4.64
N PHE A 4 4.22 -24.95 4.31
CA PHE A 4 4.12 -25.65 3.03
C PHE A 4 4.33 -24.71 1.84
N GLY A 5 3.70 -23.53 1.83
CA GLY A 5 3.91 -22.54 0.77
C GLY A 5 5.31 -21.92 0.80
N TYR A 6 5.77 -21.52 1.98
CA TYR A 6 7.07 -20.88 2.19
C TYR A 6 8.24 -21.81 1.80
N GLU A 7 8.24 -23.06 2.29
CA GLU A 7 9.28 -24.05 1.97
C GLU A 7 9.31 -24.38 0.48
N ASN A 8 8.15 -24.52 -0.18
CA ASN A 8 8.10 -24.75 -1.63
C ASN A 8 8.60 -23.54 -2.43
N TYR A 9 8.34 -22.31 -1.95
CA TYR A 9 8.95 -21.12 -2.55
C TYR A 9 10.48 -21.15 -2.39
N MET A 10 10.97 -21.45 -1.18
CA MET A 10 12.41 -21.56 -0.93
C MET A 10 13.09 -22.65 -1.76
N GLU A 11 12.40 -23.76 -2.04
CA GLU A 11 12.94 -24.87 -2.83
C GLU A 11 12.88 -24.61 -4.34
N HIS A 12 11.78 -24.05 -4.85
CA HIS A 12 11.50 -24.04 -6.30
C HIS A 12 11.56 -22.67 -6.96
N ALA A 13 11.51 -21.59 -6.18
CA ALA A 13 11.36 -20.24 -6.71
C ALA A 13 12.45 -19.27 -6.25
N PHE A 14 12.97 -19.38 -5.02
CA PHE A 14 14.04 -18.49 -4.56
C PHE A 14 15.25 -18.52 -5.53
N PRO A 15 15.76 -17.37 -6.00
CA PRO A 15 15.49 -15.99 -5.55
C PRO A 15 14.49 -15.19 -6.41
N ALA A 16 13.67 -15.82 -7.25
CA ALA A 16 12.61 -15.15 -8.00
C ALA A 16 11.58 -14.50 -7.05
N ASP A 17 10.73 -13.61 -7.58
CA ASP A 17 9.78 -12.86 -6.75
C ASP A 17 8.66 -13.74 -6.20
N GLU A 18 8.18 -14.70 -6.98
CA GLU A 18 7.06 -15.58 -6.60
C GLU A 18 7.28 -17.01 -7.07
N LEU A 19 6.57 -17.94 -6.44
CA LEU A 19 6.41 -19.30 -6.93
C LEU A 19 5.20 -19.37 -7.88
N ASP A 20 5.38 -19.93 -9.07
CA ASP A 20 4.29 -20.54 -9.83
C ASP A 20 4.06 -21.97 -9.31
N PRO A 21 3.02 -22.21 -8.49
CA PRO A 21 2.81 -23.50 -7.85
C PRO A 21 2.28 -24.57 -8.81
N ILE A 22 1.81 -24.19 -10.01
CA ILE A 22 1.32 -25.15 -11.01
C ILE A 22 2.52 -25.81 -11.71
N HIS A 23 3.55 -25.02 -11.99
CA HIS A 23 4.75 -25.48 -12.70
C HIS A 23 5.95 -25.75 -11.79
N CYS A 24 5.86 -25.42 -10.50
CA CYS A 24 6.96 -25.51 -9.53
C CYS A 24 8.20 -24.74 -10.01
N THR A 25 8.00 -23.50 -10.48
CA THR A 25 9.07 -22.64 -10.98
C THR A 25 8.95 -21.23 -10.43
N GLY A 26 10.09 -20.56 -10.26
CA GLY A 26 10.12 -19.14 -9.93
C GLY A 26 9.56 -18.25 -11.05
N ARG A 27 8.87 -17.17 -10.65
CA ARG A 27 8.34 -16.11 -11.50
C ARG A 27 8.89 -14.76 -11.02
N GLY A 28 9.33 -13.94 -11.97
CA GLY A 28 9.81 -12.58 -11.73
C GLY A 28 9.26 -11.63 -12.78
N HIS A 29 9.96 -10.51 -12.99
CA HIS A 29 9.60 -9.52 -13.99
C HIS A 29 9.53 -10.15 -15.40
N ASP A 30 8.48 -9.85 -16.16
CA ASP A 30 8.31 -10.32 -17.53
C ASP A 30 9.13 -9.46 -18.50
N HIS A 31 10.42 -9.80 -18.60
CA HIS A 31 11.35 -9.17 -19.54
C HIS A 31 10.97 -9.38 -21.01
N SER A 32 10.17 -10.41 -21.32
CA SER A 32 9.73 -10.71 -22.69
C SER A 32 8.59 -9.80 -23.13
N ASN A 33 7.79 -9.33 -22.18
CA ASN A 33 6.68 -8.42 -22.40
C ASN A 33 6.65 -7.32 -21.32
N PRO A 34 7.41 -6.22 -21.50
CA PRO A 34 7.44 -5.11 -20.54
C PRO A 34 6.08 -4.46 -20.27
N SER A 35 5.11 -4.62 -21.18
CA SER A 35 3.74 -4.10 -21.03
C SER A 35 2.81 -5.02 -20.22
N ASN A 36 3.31 -6.15 -19.70
CA ASN A 36 2.54 -7.08 -18.86
C ASN A 36 2.35 -6.52 -17.44
N ILE A 37 1.54 -5.47 -17.30
CA ILE A 37 1.32 -4.76 -16.04
C ILE A 37 0.81 -5.66 -14.90
N ASN A 38 0.04 -6.72 -15.22
CA ASN A 38 -0.47 -7.66 -14.22
C ASN A 38 0.64 -8.45 -13.50
N ILE A 39 1.82 -8.53 -14.09
CA ILE A 39 3.01 -9.16 -13.52
C ILE A 39 4.00 -8.09 -13.08
N ASN A 40 4.33 -7.18 -13.99
CA ASN A 40 5.44 -6.24 -13.83
C ASN A 40 5.17 -5.14 -12.80
N ASP A 41 3.92 -4.84 -12.48
CA ASP A 41 3.59 -3.84 -11.46
C ASP A 41 4.11 -4.25 -10.08
N VAL A 42 4.04 -5.56 -9.79
CA VAL A 42 4.45 -6.14 -8.52
C VAL A 42 5.85 -6.75 -8.63
N LEU A 43 6.15 -7.51 -9.69
CA LEU A 43 7.39 -8.29 -9.78
C LEU A 43 8.52 -7.47 -10.41
N GLY A 44 9.57 -7.19 -9.61
CA GLY A 44 10.71 -6.37 -9.99
C GLY A 44 12.08 -7.06 -9.92
N ASP A 45 12.11 -8.39 -9.77
CA ASP A 45 13.28 -9.26 -9.59
C ASP A 45 14.08 -9.00 -8.29
N TYR A 46 13.37 -8.84 -7.17
CA TYR A 46 13.93 -8.50 -5.86
C TYR A 46 13.56 -9.51 -4.75
N SER A 47 13.12 -10.72 -5.11
CA SER A 47 12.74 -11.79 -4.16
C SER A 47 11.52 -11.41 -3.31
N LEU A 48 10.49 -10.84 -3.93
CA LEU A 48 9.27 -10.35 -3.27
C LEU A 48 8.73 -11.28 -2.17
N THR A 49 8.47 -12.56 -2.46
CA THR A 49 7.87 -13.49 -1.50
C THR A 49 8.74 -13.69 -0.26
N LEU A 50 10.07 -13.67 -0.42
CA LEU A 50 10.98 -13.74 0.73
C LEU A 50 10.82 -12.50 1.63
N ILE A 51 10.79 -11.31 1.01
CA ILE A 51 10.63 -10.04 1.72
C ILE A 51 9.27 -9.96 2.42
N ASP A 52 8.19 -10.25 1.70
CA ASP A 52 6.80 -10.13 2.17
C ASP A 52 6.42 -11.19 3.23
N SER A 53 7.25 -12.22 3.41
CA SER A 53 7.04 -13.26 4.42
C SER A 53 7.73 -12.99 5.75
N LEU A 54 8.61 -11.98 5.85
CA LEU A 54 9.46 -11.76 7.01
C LEU A 54 8.67 -11.56 8.29
N ASP A 55 7.70 -10.64 8.31
CA ASP A 55 6.90 -10.36 9.49
C ASP A 55 5.90 -11.48 9.82
N THR A 56 5.49 -12.28 8.83
CA THR A 56 4.66 -13.47 9.07
C THR A 56 5.41 -14.52 9.88
N LEU A 57 6.72 -14.70 9.65
CA LEU A 57 7.55 -15.56 10.50
C LEU A 57 7.54 -15.10 11.96
N VAL A 58 7.48 -13.79 12.17
CA VAL A 58 7.38 -13.19 13.51
C VAL A 58 6.03 -13.52 14.16
N VAL A 59 4.94 -13.35 13.41
CA VAL A 59 3.58 -13.72 13.87
C VAL A 59 3.49 -15.20 14.25
N LEU A 60 4.23 -16.08 13.56
CA LEU A 60 4.27 -17.51 13.85
C LEU A 60 5.24 -17.90 14.98
N GLY A 61 6.04 -16.96 15.49
CA GLY A 61 7.02 -17.25 16.53
C GLY A 61 8.27 -17.97 16.03
N ASP A 62 8.57 -17.92 14.72
CA ASP A 62 9.69 -18.63 14.10
C ASP A 62 10.95 -17.77 14.04
N HIS A 63 11.61 -17.66 15.19
CA HIS A 63 12.77 -16.80 15.39
C HIS A 63 13.97 -17.20 14.53
N GLU A 64 14.24 -18.50 14.40
CA GLU A 64 15.39 -19.01 13.65
C GLU A 64 15.22 -18.74 12.16
N GLU A 65 14.03 -19.03 11.63
CA GLU A 65 13.73 -18.81 10.23
C GLU A 65 13.66 -17.32 9.88
N PHE A 66 13.11 -16.47 10.76
CA PHE A 66 13.16 -15.02 10.58
C PHE A 66 14.60 -14.51 10.42
N LYS A 67 15.50 -14.86 11.35
CA LYS A 67 16.90 -14.43 11.31
C LYS A 67 17.62 -14.93 10.05
N ARG A 68 17.31 -16.17 9.63
CA ARG A 68 17.83 -16.75 8.37
C ARG A 68 17.31 -15.99 7.15
N ALA A 69 16.01 -15.70 7.09
CA ALA A 69 15.36 -15.01 5.98
C ALA A 69 15.87 -13.56 5.86
N VAL A 70 16.01 -12.84 6.98
CA VAL A 70 16.64 -11.50 7.01
C VAL A 70 18.06 -11.56 6.42
N SER A 71 18.87 -12.54 6.84
CA SER A 71 20.22 -12.72 6.31
C SER A 71 20.22 -13.00 4.81
N LEU A 72 19.24 -13.78 4.29
CA LEU A 72 19.09 -14.01 2.86
C LEU A 72 18.73 -12.73 2.09
N VAL A 73 17.82 -11.92 2.63
CA VAL A 73 17.44 -10.63 2.04
C VAL A 73 18.67 -9.73 1.91
N ILE A 74 19.43 -9.55 3.00
CA ILE A 74 20.65 -8.72 3.03
C ILE A 74 21.66 -9.17 1.97
N ASN A 75 21.83 -10.48 1.77
CA ASN A 75 22.84 -11.02 0.87
C ASN A 75 22.40 -11.13 -0.60
N THR A 76 21.10 -11.08 -0.89
CA THR A 76 20.56 -11.42 -2.22
C THR A 76 19.85 -10.25 -2.91
N VAL A 77 19.20 -9.38 -2.14
CA VAL A 77 18.32 -8.34 -2.69
C VAL A 77 19.10 -7.11 -3.13
N THR A 78 18.76 -6.61 -4.33
CA THR A 78 19.26 -5.34 -4.86
C THR A 78 18.21 -4.71 -5.76
N PHE A 79 18.04 -3.38 -5.66
CA PHE A 79 17.09 -2.62 -6.47
C PHE A 79 17.73 -1.95 -7.69
N GLU A 80 19.02 -2.21 -7.96
CA GLU A 80 19.67 -1.80 -9.21
C GLU A 80 19.26 -2.75 -10.35
N LYS A 81 17.97 -2.66 -10.74
CA LYS A 81 17.34 -3.52 -11.75
C LYS A 81 16.74 -2.66 -12.85
N ASN A 82 16.95 -3.06 -14.11
CA ASN A 82 16.27 -2.43 -15.24
C ASN A 82 14.86 -2.99 -15.40
N THR A 83 14.05 -2.87 -14.35
CA THR A 83 12.67 -3.33 -14.26
C THR A 83 11.78 -2.14 -13.93
N THR A 84 10.57 -2.11 -14.50
CA THR A 84 9.57 -1.08 -14.21
C THR A 84 8.53 -1.65 -13.25
N VAL A 85 8.34 -1.00 -12.11
CA VAL A 85 7.41 -1.42 -11.06
C VAL A 85 6.35 -0.34 -10.82
N GLN A 86 5.25 -0.71 -10.17
CA GLN A 86 4.27 0.24 -9.69
C GLN A 86 4.71 0.81 -8.35
N VAL A 87 4.65 2.15 -8.21
CA VAL A 87 5.09 2.86 -6.99
C VAL A 87 4.35 2.36 -5.75
N PHE A 88 3.03 2.15 -5.89
CA PHE A 88 2.15 1.63 -4.87
C PHE A 88 2.59 0.26 -4.36
N GLU A 89 2.66 -0.75 -5.24
CA GLU A 89 2.96 -2.13 -4.88
C GLU A 89 4.36 -2.28 -4.27
N ALA A 90 5.36 -1.59 -4.84
CA ALA A 90 6.71 -1.58 -4.30
C ALA A 90 6.77 -0.94 -2.90
N THR A 91 5.94 0.08 -2.65
CA THR A 91 5.89 0.75 -1.35
C THR A 91 5.23 -0.15 -0.31
N ILE A 92 4.00 -0.62 -0.54
CA ILE A 92 3.25 -1.35 0.49
C ILE A 92 3.82 -2.74 0.78
N ARG A 93 4.43 -3.42 -0.21
CA ARG A 93 4.97 -4.77 -0.03
C ARG A 93 6.43 -4.76 0.38
N VAL A 94 7.27 -4.04 -0.36
CA VAL A 94 8.72 -4.13 -0.17
C VAL A 94 9.20 -3.17 0.90
N ILE A 95 8.91 -1.87 0.75
CA ILE A 95 9.31 -0.88 1.76
C ILE A 95 8.63 -1.19 3.10
N GLY A 96 7.32 -1.47 3.09
CA GLY A 96 6.57 -1.89 4.27
C GLY A 96 7.21 -3.05 5.03
N SER A 97 7.50 -4.16 4.34
CA SER A 97 8.09 -5.37 4.94
C SER A 97 9.54 -5.18 5.37
N LEU A 98 10.35 -4.41 4.63
CA LEU A 98 11.72 -4.08 5.05
C LEU A 98 11.73 -3.23 6.32
N LEU A 99 10.82 -2.26 6.43
CA LEU A 99 10.70 -1.41 7.61
C LEU A 99 10.17 -2.18 8.83
N SER A 100 9.16 -3.04 8.65
CA SER A 100 8.63 -3.86 9.74
C SER A 100 9.70 -4.83 10.26
N ALA A 101 10.37 -5.55 9.36
CA ALA A 101 11.46 -6.45 9.72
C ALA A 101 12.66 -5.72 10.33
N HIS A 102 13.01 -4.52 9.84
CA HIS A 102 14.05 -3.69 10.44
C HIS A 102 13.75 -3.38 11.90
N LEU A 103 12.55 -2.86 12.19
CA LEU A 103 12.14 -2.51 13.55
C LEU A 103 12.24 -3.72 14.49
N ILE A 104 11.80 -4.90 14.02
CA ILE A 104 11.81 -6.15 14.78
C ILE A 104 13.24 -6.67 15.02
N ALA A 105 14.08 -6.70 13.99
CA ALA A 105 15.45 -7.16 14.10
C ALA A 105 16.31 -6.26 15.00
N SER A 106 15.97 -4.96 15.09
CA SER A 106 16.64 -3.98 15.95
C SER A 106 16.03 -3.82 17.36
N ASP A 107 14.93 -4.51 17.69
CA ASP A 107 14.23 -4.32 18.96
C ASP A 107 14.93 -5.03 20.13
N GLU A 108 15.85 -4.33 20.79
CA GLU A 108 16.52 -4.79 22.02
C GLU A 108 15.55 -5.12 23.17
N SER A 109 14.36 -4.50 23.20
CA SER A 109 13.36 -4.75 24.24
C SER A 109 12.71 -6.13 24.08
N ARG A 110 12.82 -6.73 22.89
CA ARG A 110 12.26 -8.05 22.54
C ARG A 110 10.77 -8.11 22.79
N MET A 111 10.05 -7.02 22.50
CA MET A 111 8.62 -6.90 22.74
C MET A 111 7.83 -8.01 22.05
N LEU A 112 8.27 -8.42 20.86
CA LEU A 112 7.62 -9.45 20.04
C LEU A 112 8.26 -10.84 20.16
N GLY A 113 9.31 -11.01 20.97
CA GLY A 113 10.04 -12.29 21.11
C GLY A 113 11.54 -12.16 20.80
N ASP A 114 12.24 -13.30 20.73
CA ASP A 114 13.69 -13.36 20.51
C ASP A 114 14.09 -13.16 19.03
N PHE A 115 13.55 -12.11 18.40
CA PHE A 115 13.83 -11.76 17.01
C PHE A 115 14.99 -10.77 16.85
N TYR A 116 15.41 -10.14 17.95
CA TYR A 116 16.57 -9.25 17.99
C TYR A 116 17.83 -9.94 17.43
N MET A 117 18.55 -9.22 16.57
CA MET A 117 19.77 -9.68 15.92
C MET A 117 20.96 -8.80 16.34
N PRO A 118 21.84 -9.26 17.26
CA PRO A 118 22.94 -8.44 17.79
C PRO A 118 23.95 -7.95 16.75
N GLU A 119 24.09 -8.65 15.63
CA GLU A 119 25.03 -8.32 14.54
C GLU A 119 24.39 -7.52 13.40
N TYR A 120 23.08 -7.24 13.48
CA TYR A 120 22.34 -6.48 12.47
C TYR A 120 22.59 -4.96 12.64
N ASP A 121 22.95 -4.27 11.56
CA ASP A 121 23.38 -2.87 11.55
C ASP A 121 22.47 -1.96 10.69
N GLY A 122 21.20 -2.35 10.52
CA GLY A 122 20.22 -1.53 9.80
C GLY A 122 20.24 -1.72 8.27
N GLU A 123 20.73 -2.86 7.79
CA GLU A 123 20.80 -3.16 6.36
C GLU A 123 19.43 -3.14 5.67
N LEU A 124 18.35 -3.59 6.35
CA LEU A 124 16.99 -3.53 5.78
C LEU A 124 16.47 -2.09 5.70
N LEU A 125 16.84 -1.21 6.64
CA LEU A 125 16.53 0.22 6.54
C LEU A 125 17.27 0.86 5.36
N THR A 126 18.53 0.46 5.14
CA THR A 126 19.32 0.90 3.99
C THR A 126 18.68 0.47 2.67
N LEU A 127 18.20 -0.78 2.59
CA LEU A 127 17.46 -1.30 1.44
C LEU A 127 16.12 -0.54 1.24
N ALA A 128 15.36 -0.31 2.31
CA ALA A 128 14.10 0.45 2.24
C ALA A 128 14.33 1.87 1.71
N HIS A 129 15.39 2.53 2.17
CA HIS A 129 15.79 3.84 1.68
C HIS A 129 16.24 3.82 0.21
N ASP A 130 17.05 2.84 -0.22
CA ASP A 130 17.47 2.71 -1.63
C ASP A 130 16.26 2.54 -2.56
N LEU A 131 15.32 1.67 -2.22
CA LEU A 131 14.10 1.52 -3.01
C LEU A 131 13.28 2.81 -3.03
N ALA A 132 13.02 3.42 -1.87
CA ALA A 132 12.26 4.66 -1.79
C ALA A 132 12.88 5.79 -2.63
N ALA A 133 14.21 5.92 -2.59
CA ALA A 133 14.95 6.90 -3.39
C ALA A 133 14.79 6.64 -4.91
N ARG A 134 14.76 5.38 -5.34
CA ARG A 134 14.50 5.00 -6.74
C ARG A 134 13.06 5.25 -7.18
N LEU A 135 12.11 5.36 -6.24
CA LEU A 135 10.73 5.74 -6.54
C LEU A 135 10.55 7.26 -6.69
N LEU A 136 11.44 8.08 -6.13
CA LEU A 136 11.34 9.56 -6.16
C LEU A 136 11.15 10.19 -7.56
N PRO A 137 11.76 9.68 -8.65
CA PRO A 137 11.50 10.19 -9.99
C PRO A 137 10.02 10.15 -10.41
N ALA A 138 9.20 9.24 -9.84
CA ALA A 138 7.77 9.19 -10.14
C ALA A 138 7.00 10.44 -9.67
N PHE A 139 7.56 11.21 -8.74
CA PHE A 139 6.95 12.39 -8.14
C PHE A 139 7.39 13.70 -8.81
N GLU A 140 8.29 13.61 -9.80
CA GLU A 140 8.83 14.74 -10.54
C GLU A 140 8.10 14.94 -11.87
N GLY A 141 8.05 16.18 -12.36
CA GLY A 141 7.50 16.48 -13.68
C GLY A 141 5.98 16.34 -13.81
N THR A 142 5.24 16.28 -12.70
CA THR A 142 3.77 16.30 -12.69
C THR A 142 3.25 17.67 -12.27
N ARG A 143 2.26 18.22 -13.00
CA ARG A 143 1.71 19.55 -12.71
C ARG A 143 0.89 19.59 -11.42
N THR A 144 0.23 18.49 -11.08
CA THR A 144 -0.59 18.38 -9.86
C THR A 144 0.24 18.06 -8.62
N GLY A 145 1.43 17.50 -8.80
CA GLY A 145 2.24 16.91 -7.71
C GLY A 145 1.80 15.51 -7.28
N ILE A 146 0.83 14.90 -7.97
CA ILE A 146 0.43 13.49 -7.87
C ILE A 146 1.41 12.66 -8.71
N PRO A 147 1.91 11.50 -8.23
CA PRO A 147 2.95 10.75 -8.91
C PRO A 147 2.47 10.00 -10.15
N TYR A 148 3.39 9.76 -11.09
CA TYR A 148 3.24 8.69 -12.07
C TYR A 148 2.98 7.35 -11.36
N PRO A 149 2.16 6.46 -11.93
CA PRO A 149 1.88 5.17 -11.30
C PRO A 149 3.09 4.23 -11.29
N ARG A 150 4.03 4.41 -12.22
CA ARG A 150 5.14 3.47 -12.48
C ARG A 150 6.47 4.18 -12.65
N VAL A 151 7.54 3.46 -12.31
CA VAL A 151 8.92 3.95 -12.39
C VAL A 151 9.86 2.78 -12.67
N ASN A 152 10.87 3.02 -13.49
CA ASN A 152 11.96 2.08 -13.70
C ASN A 152 13.04 2.28 -12.62
N LEU A 153 13.45 1.19 -11.95
CA LEU A 153 14.33 1.28 -10.78
C LEU A 153 15.76 1.76 -11.10
N MET A 154 16.17 1.76 -12.37
CA MET A 154 17.44 2.33 -12.83
C MET A 154 17.28 3.63 -13.62
N ARG A 155 16.19 3.77 -14.38
CA ARG A 155 16.03 4.83 -15.39
C ARG A 155 15.02 5.91 -15.01
N GLY A 156 14.32 5.77 -13.87
CA GLY A 156 13.25 6.67 -13.48
C GLY A 156 12.00 6.49 -14.36
N VAL A 157 11.26 7.57 -14.57
CA VAL A 157 10.05 7.55 -15.42
C VAL A 157 10.45 7.42 -16.89
N LEU A 158 9.99 6.35 -17.55
CA LEU A 158 10.29 6.10 -18.96
C LEU A 158 9.43 6.99 -19.88
N PRO A 159 9.88 7.26 -21.12
CA PRO A 159 9.03 7.88 -22.12
C PRO A 159 7.72 7.11 -22.30
N ASP A 160 6.64 7.82 -22.58
CA ASP A 160 5.29 7.26 -22.81
C ASP A 160 4.68 6.54 -21.59
N THR A 161 5.24 6.73 -20.39
CA THR A 161 4.58 6.29 -19.14
C THR A 161 3.21 6.96 -19.03
N ILE A 162 2.18 6.16 -18.75
CA ILE A 162 0.80 6.67 -18.62
C ILE A 162 0.71 7.75 -17.53
N GLU A 163 -0.01 8.82 -17.84
CA GLU A 163 -0.22 9.98 -16.97
C GLU A 163 -1.48 9.83 -16.10
N GLU A 164 -2.05 8.63 -16.03
CA GLU A 164 -3.25 8.31 -15.26
C GLU A 164 -2.88 7.38 -14.11
N THR A 165 -3.34 7.69 -12.91
CA THR A 165 -3.10 6.88 -11.72
C THR A 165 -4.38 6.68 -10.94
N CYS A 166 -4.46 5.59 -10.18
CA CYS A 166 -5.59 5.35 -9.29
C CYS A 166 -5.40 6.04 -7.94
N THR A 167 -6.51 6.34 -7.28
CA THR A 167 -6.52 7.11 -6.01
C THR A 167 -5.73 6.42 -4.91
N ALA A 168 -5.96 5.13 -4.68
CA ALA A 168 -5.17 4.33 -3.75
C ALA A 168 -3.70 4.25 -4.17
N GLY A 169 -3.42 4.04 -5.46
CA GLY A 169 -2.06 3.89 -5.96
C GLY A 169 -1.18 5.14 -5.74
N ALA A 170 -1.78 6.32 -5.78
CA ALA A 170 -1.09 7.56 -5.46
C ALA A 170 -1.11 7.92 -3.97
N GLY A 171 -2.20 7.62 -3.25
CA GLY A 171 -2.43 8.11 -1.88
C GLY A 171 -2.01 7.17 -0.75
N SER A 172 -1.72 5.91 -1.05
CA SER A 172 -1.41 4.89 -0.04
C SER A 172 0.09 4.69 0.13
N LEU A 173 0.81 5.78 0.40
CA LEU A 173 2.27 5.80 0.60
C LEU A 173 2.69 6.32 1.98
N LEU A 174 1.76 7.00 2.68
CA LEU A 174 2.06 7.81 3.87
C LEU A 174 2.58 6.99 5.08
N VAL A 175 2.09 5.78 5.29
CA VAL A 175 2.52 4.96 6.43
C VAL A 175 3.99 4.59 6.30
N GLU A 176 4.37 4.01 5.16
CA GLU A 176 5.74 3.55 4.89
C GLU A 176 6.70 4.73 4.80
N PHE A 177 6.34 5.76 4.02
CA PHE A 177 7.18 6.94 3.84
C PHE A 177 7.31 7.75 5.14
N GLY A 178 6.27 7.79 5.97
CA GLY A 178 6.31 8.41 7.29
C GLY A 178 7.25 7.69 8.27
N ILE A 179 7.16 6.35 8.34
CA ILE A 179 8.06 5.55 9.18
C ILE A 179 9.51 5.70 8.69
N LEU A 180 9.75 5.57 7.38
CA LEU A 180 11.06 5.74 6.77
C LEU A 180 11.67 7.10 7.12
N SER A 181 10.90 8.18 6.93
CA SER A 181 11.34 9.55 7.27
C SER A 181 11.72 9.71 8.73
N ARG A 182 10.96 9.12 9.66
CA ARG A 182 11.23 9.19 11.09
C ARG A 182 12.47 8.42 11.49
N LEU A 183 12.70 7.24 10.89
CA LEU A 183 13.88 6.42 11.15
C LEU A 183 15.16 7.05 10.58
N LEU A 184 15.08 7.67 9.40
CA LEU A 184 16.23 8.33 8.77
C LEU A 184 16.50 9.75 9.32
N GLY A 185 15.51 10.38 9.94
CA GLY A 185 15.55 11.82 10.25
C GLY A 185 15.46 12.73 9.00
N ASP A 186 15.01 12.19 7.86
CA ASP A 186 14.82 12.91 6.60
C ASP A 186 13.34 13.02 6.26
N GLN A 187 12.79 14.23 6.23
CA GLN A 187 11.36 14.47 6.00
C GLN A 187 10.93 14.41 4.53
N THR A 188 11.83 14.14 3.59
CA THR A 188 11.54 14.13 2.14
C THR A 188 10.37 13.19 1.80
N PHE A 189 10.39 11.97 2.32
CA PHE A 189 9.39 10.95 2.01
C PHE A 189 8.02 11.27 2.65
N GLU A 190 7.98 11.53 3.96
CA GLU A 190 6.74 11.86 4.67
C GLU A 190 6.07 13.11 4.08
N ARG A 191 6.83 14.20 3.84
CA ARG A 191 6.25 15.42 3.25
C ARG A 191 5.70 15.18 1.85
N THR A 192 6.37 14.33 1.06
CA THR A 192 5.92 13.97 -0.28
C THR A 192 4.58 13.23 -0.22
N ALA A 193 4.47 12.20 0.61
CA ALA A 193 3.24 11.43 0.77
C ALA A 193 2.08 12.29 1.32
N ARG A 194 2.32 13.11 2.35
CA ARG A 194 1.29 14.04 2.89
C ARG A 194 0.80 15.02 1.84
N ARG A 195 1.70 15.58 1.03
CA ARG A 195 1.34 16.51 -0.04
C ARG A 195 0.43 15.84 -1.06
N ILE A 196 0.69 14.59 -1.44
CA ILE A 196 -0.14 13.87 -2.42
C ILE A 196 -1.53 13.62 -1.87
N ASN A 197 -1.63 13.21 -0.61
CA ASN A 197 -2.89 13.02 0.07
C ASN A 197 -3.74 14.31 0.07
N GLU A 198 -3.13 15.45 0.41
CA GLU A 198 -3.81 16.75 0.31
C GLU A 198 -4.21 17.12 -1.12
N ARG A 199 -3.40 16.79 -2.14
CA ARG A 199 -3.73 17.05 -3.54
C ARG A 199 -4.93 16.21 -4.00
N LEU A 200 -4.89 14.89 -3.78
CA LEU A 200 -6.01 14.00 -4.07
C LEU A 200 -7.28 14.45 -3.33
N TRP A 201 -7.14 14.88 -2.07
CA TRP A 201 -8.23 15.45 -1.29
C TRP A 201 -8.78 16.71 -1.97
N GLN A 202 -7.94 17.67 -2.36
CA GLN A 202 -8.39 18.90 -3.02
C GLN A 202 -9.13 18.69 -4.35
N HIS A 203 -8.88 17.57 -5.03
CA HIS A 203 -9.50 17.28 -6.32
C HIS A 203 -10.89 16.63 -6.21
N ARG A 204 -11.39 16.27 -5.03
CA ARG A 204 -12.71 15.62 -4.86
C ARG A 204 -13.85 16.44 -5.47
N ASP A 205 -14.94 15.76 -5.81
CA ASP A 205 -16.15 16.42 -6.31
C ASP A 205 -16.76 17.34 -5.24
N GLU A 206 -17.16 18.55 -5.65
CA GLU A 206 -17.68 19.58 -4.74
C GLU A 206 -19.06 19.23 -4.16
N ASN A 207 -19.86 18.42 -4.85
CA ASN A 207 -21.21 18.08 -4.41
C ASN A 207 -21.21 16.89 -3.46
N THR A 208 -20.53 15.80 -3.82
CA THR A 208 -20.54 14.57 -3.03
C THR A 208 -19.43 14.54 -1.98
N GLY A 209 -18.36 15.31 -2.19
CA GLY A 209 -17.13 15.21 -1.39
C GLY A 209 -16.33 13.94 -1.66
N LEU A 210 -16.56 13.23 -2.77
CA LEU A 210 -15.89 11.97 -3.11
C LEU A 210 -14.81 12.13 -4.19
N PRO A 211 -13.70 11.38 -4.10
CA PRO A 211 -12.75 11.26 -5.21
C PRO A 211 -13.28 10.26 -6.26
N GLY A 212 -12.81 10.41 -7.50
CA GLY A 212 -12.93 9.35 -8.52
C GLY A 212 -11.90 8.23 -8.30
N ASN A 213 -11.89 7.22 -9.17
CA ASN A 213 -10.95 6.10 -9.09
C ASN A 213 -9.70 6.28 -9.94
N VAL A 214 -9.72 7.14 -10.97
CA VAL A 214 -8.57 7.40 -11.85
C VAL A 214 -8.46 8.89 -12.14
N ILE A 215 -7.28 9.47 -11.88
CA ILE A 215 -6.96 10.88 -12.10
C ILE A 215 -5.83 11.04 -13.11
N ASN A 216 -5.95 12.02 -14.00
CA ASN A 216 -4.85 12.46 -14.83
C ASN A 216 -3.91 13.37 -14.02
N ILE A 217 -2.64 13.01 -13.91
CA ILE A 217 -1.65 13.69 -13.04
C ILE A 217 -1.18 15.03 -13.60
N GLN A 218 -1.47 15.33 -14.87
CA GLN A 218 -1.12 16.61 -15.50
C GLN A 218 -2.27 17.62 -15.46
N THR A 219 -3.52 17.17 -15.62
CA THR A 219 -4.69 18.05 -15.60
C THR A 219 -5.36 18.13 -14.23
N GLY A 220 -5.22 17.09 -13.41
CA GLY A 220 -5.97 16.93 -12.16
C GLY A 220 -7.44 16.56 -12.36
N GLU A 221 -7.83 16.21 -13.59
CA GLU A 221 -9.19 15.77 -13.90
C GLU A 221 -9.35 14.28 -13.60
N TRP A 222 -10.47 13.93 -12.95
CA TRP A 222 -10.89 12.54 -12.83
C TRP A 222 -11.34 12.03 -14.20
N VAL A 223 -10.62 11.06 -14.75
CA VAL A 223 -11.01 10.33 -15.97
C VAL A 223 -11.84 9.09 -15.66
N GLY A 224 -11.71 8.59 -14.42
CA GLY A 224 -12.57 7.56 -13.85
C GLY A 224 -13.36 8.13 -12.66
N HIS A 225 -14.70 8.05 -12.75
CA HIS A 225 -15.62 8.58 -11.75
C HIS A 225 -16.22 7.50 -10.83
N LEU A 226 -15.75 6.25 -10.90
CA LEU A 226 -16.18 5.25 -9.93
C LEU A 226 -15.63 5.64 -8.56
N SER A 227 -16.48 5.63 -7.54
CA SER A 227 -16.08 5.87 -6.15
C SER A 227 -16.67 4.78 -5.27
N GLY A 228 -15.86 4.24 -4.38
CA GLY A 228 -16.23 3.11 -3.55
C GLY A 228 -15.22 2.90 -2.44
N VAL A 229 -15.46 1.87 -1.62
CA VAL A 229 -14.57 1.49 -0.51
C VAL A 229 -13.73 0.25 -0.81
N GLY A 230 -13.56 -0.06 -2.10
CA GLY A 230 -12.85 -1.25 -2.59
C GLY A 230 -11.70 -0.90 -3.51
N ALA A 231 -11.34 -1.86 -4.37
CA ALA A 231 -10.16 -1.79 -5.22
C ALA A 231 -9.96 -0.42 -5.89
N GLY A 232 -8.80 0.21 -5.65
CA GLY A 232 -8.41 1.47 -6.26
C GLY A 232 -8.76 2.72 -5.46
N LEU A 233 -9.51 2.60 -4.35
CA LEU A 233 -9.80 3.68 -3.40
C LEU A 233 -9.65 3.28 -1.93
N ASP A 234 -9.94 2.02 -1.59
CA ASP A 234 -9.92 1.45 -0.24
C ASP A 234 -8.86 2.03 0.71
N SER A 235 -7.60 1.79 0.39
CA SER A 235 -6.43 2.10 1.21
C SER A 235 -6.09 3.58 1.25
N PHE A 236 -6.67 4.41 0.37
CA PHE A 236 -6.56 5.87 0.49
C PHE A 236 -7.22 6.35 1.79
N TYR A 237 -8.41 5.82 2.09
CA TYR A 237 -9.12 6.13 3.33
C TYR A 237 -8.45 5.50 4.55
N GLU A 238 -7.95 4.26 4.42
CA GLU A 238 -7.22 3.59 5.51
C GLU A 238 -6.02 4.40 5.99
N TYR A 239 -5.28 4.98 5.06
CA TYR A 239 -4.01 5.64 5.36
C TYR A 239 -4.21 6.90 6.20
N PHE A 240 -5.35 7.58 6.09
CA PHE A 240 -5.66 8.70 6.99
C PHE A 240 -5.77 8.25 8.45
N LEU A 241 -6.54 7.19 8.72
CA LEU A 241 -6.68 6.69 10.09
C LEU A 241 -5.39 6.06 10.61
N LYS A 242 -4.72 5.25 9.78
CA LYS A 242 -3.45 4.59 10.14
C LYS A 242 -2.36 5.62 10.42
N ALA A 243 -2.24 6.66 9.59
CA ALA A 243 -1.28 7.73 9.80
C ALA A 243 -1.57 8.51 11.09
N TYR A 244 -2.83 8.81 11.39
CA TYR A 244 -3.18 9.44 12.67
C TYR A 244 -2.76 8.57 13.87
N ILE A 245 -3.06 7.27 13.84
CA ILE A 245 -2.71 6.34 14.91
C ILE A 245 -1.19 6.27 15.11
N LEU A 246 -0.41 6.22 14.02
CA LEU A 246 1.04 6.09 14.09
C LEU A 246 1.76 7.40 14.42
N PHE A 247 1.26 8.52 13.90
CA PHE A 247 1.99 9.78 13.85
C PHE A 247 1.40 10.88 14.72
N GLY A 248 0.13 10.75 15.11
CA GLY A 248 -0.58 11.68 16.00
C GLY A 248 -1.00 13.00 15.34
N GLU A 249 -0.91 13.11 14.01
CA GLU A 249 -1.20 14.36 13.29
C GLU A 249 -2.71 14.60 13.18
N PRO A 250 -3.27 15.67 13.79
CA PRO A 250 -4.72 15.90 13.81
C PRO A 250 -5.36 16.05 12.43
N ARG A 251 -4.59 16.51 11.44
CA ARG A 251 -5.06 16.65 10.05
C ARG A 251 -5.42 15.29 9.46
N ASP A 252 -4.69 14.23 9.76
CA ASP A 252 -4.96 12.89 9.23
C ASP A 252 -6.32 12.37 9.74
N LEU A 253 -6.62 12.58 11.03
CA LEU A 253 -7.94 12.24 11.60
C LEU A 253 -9.07 13.09 10.99
N GLN A 254 -8.81 14.37 10.73
CA GLN A 254 -9.77 15.26 10.09
C GLN A 254 -10.12 14.75 8.68
N LEU A 255 -9.10 14.44 7.85
CA LEU A 255 -9.30 13.88 6.51
C LEU A 255 -10.12 12.59 6.54
N PHE A 256 -9.81 11.72 7.50
CA PHE A 256 -10.53 10.47 7.69
C PHE A 256 -12.01 10.70 8.05
N ASN A 257 -12.31 11.59 9.00
CA ASN A 257 -13.69 11.87 9.41
C ASN A 257 -14.50 12.49 8.27
N GLU A 258 -13.92 13.45 7.54
CA GLU A 258 -14.55 14.04 6.36
C GLU A 258 -14.83 12.96 5.27
N ALA A 259 -13.90 12.01 5.07
CA ALA A 259 -14.10 10.89 4.16
C ALA A 259 -15.23 9.97 4.61
N TYR A 260 -15.22 9.61 5.90
CA TYR A 260 -16.20 8.71 6.48
C TYR A 260 -17.63 9.27 6.37
N ASP A 261 -17.81 10.57 6.63
CA ASP A 261 -19.09 11.25 6.47
C ASP A 261 -19.56 11.22 5.00
N ALA A 262 -18.68 11.51 4.05
CA ALA A 262 -19.01 11.45 2.62
C ALA A 262 -19.36 10.03 2.16
N ILE A 263 -18.66 9.00 2.65
CA ILE A 263 -18.94 7.59 2.36
C ILE A 263 -20.31 7.18 2.94
N LEU A 264 -20.60 7.55 4.18
CA LEU A 264 -21.90 7.25 4.81
C LEU A 264 -23.05 7.93 4.07
N ALA A 265 -22.87 9.19 3.65
CA ALA A 265 -23.89 9.96 2.95
C ALA A 265 -24.18 9.41 1.54
N ASN A 266 -23.13 9.03 0.80
CA ASN A 266 -23.26 8.74 -0.63
C ASN A 266 -23.25 7.24 -0.96
N MET A 267 -22.52 6.41 -0.22
CA MET A 267 -22.30 4.99 -0.59
C MET A 267 -23.14 4.00 0.23
N ARG A 268 -23.54 4.36 1.46
CA ARG A 268 -24.29 3.44 2.32
C ARG A 268 -25.72 3.24 1.79
N ARG A 269 -26.15 1.98 1.65
CA ARG A 269 -27.52 1.57 1.28
C ARG A 269 -28.04 0.54 2.28
N GLY A 270 -29.33 0.22 2.18
CA GLY A 270 -29.99 -0.71 3.07
C GLY A 270 -30.40 -0.09 4.41
N ARG A 271 -30.80 -0.93 5.36
CA ARG A 271 -31.37 -0.51 6.64
C ARG A 271 -30.40 0.28 7.52
N ILE A 272 -30.93 1.11 8.42
CA ILE A 272 -30.14 1.95 9.34
C ILE A 272 -29.45 1.08 10.41
N TYR A 273 -30.17 0.14 11.01
CA TYR A 273 -29.64 -0.71 12.08
C TYR A 273 -29.32 -2.12 11.59
N CYS A 274 -28.09 -2.59 11.83
CA CYS A 274 -27.64 -3.92 11.40
C CYS A 274 -28.54 -5.05 11.92
N ASN A 275 -29.04 -4.91 13.16
CA ASN A 275 -29.85 -5.92 13.85
C ASN A 275 -31.37 -5.82 13.58
N SER A 276 -31.82 -4.88 12.74
CA SER A 276 -33.22 -4.81 12.33
C SER A 276 -33.55 -5.95 11.37
N GLN A 277 -34.73 -6.57 11.55
CA GLN A 277 -35.22 -7.64 10.66
C GLN A 277 -35.88 -7.10 9.38
N ASP A 278 -36.32 -5.84 9.40
CA ASP A 278 -36.98 -5.22 8.26
C ASP A 278 -35.98 -4.49 7.35
N GLY A 279 -36.04 -4.82 6.06
CA GLY A 279 -35.25 -4.21 4.99
C GLY A 279 -33.92 -4.91 4.67
N GLU A 280 -33.35 -4.54 3.53
CA GLU A 280 -32.09 -5.10 3.04
C GLU A 280 -30.92 -4.82 4.01
N PRO A 281 -29.98 -5.78 4.19
CA PRO A 281 -28.77 -5.56 4.97
C PRO A 281 -28.00 -4.31 4.54
N PRO A 282 -27.38 -3.59 5.49
CA PRO A 282 -26.58 -2.44 5.13
C PRO A 282 -25.36 -2.86 4.33
N LEU A 283 -25.10 -2.13 3.26
CA LEU A 283 -23.95 -2.36 2.38
C LEU A 283 -23.44 -1.03 1.81
N PHE A 284 -22.18 -1.01 1.39
CA PHE A 284 -21.58 0.13 0.70
C PHE A 284 -21.55 -0.20 -0.79
N VAL A 285 -22.26 0.58 -1.60
CA VAL A 285 -22.23 0.42 -3.07
C VAL A 285 -21.17 1.32 -3.67
N ASN A 286 -20.65 0.93 -4.83
CA ASN A 286 -19.90 1.86 -5.66
C ASN A 286 -20.87 2.87 -6.28
N VAL A 287 -20.47 4.14 -6.31
CA VAL A 287 -21.24 5.26 -6.83
C VAL A 287 -20.46 6.03 -7.88
N ASP A 288 -21.14 6.84 -8.69
CA ASP A 288 -20.51 7.89 -9.47
C ASP A 288 -20.11 9.02 -8.52
N SER A 289 -18.84 9.43 -8.55
CA SER A 289 -18.28 10.43 -7.65
C SER A 289 -18.94 11.80 -7.80
N ARG A 290 -19.64 12.09 -8.90
CA ARG A 290 -20.20 13.42 -9.19
C ARG A 290 -21.60 13.62 -8.64
N ASP A 291 -22.38 12.55 -8.53
CA ASP A 291 -23.80 12.63 -8.15
C ASP A 291 -24.25 11.60 -7.11
N GLY A 292 -23.39 10.65 -6.73
CA GLY A 292 -23.70 9.61 -5.74
C GLY A 292 -24.67 8.53 -6.24
N SER A 293 -25.00 8.51 -7.53
CA SER A 293 -25.81 7.46 -8.15
C SER A 293 -25.05 6.13 -8.14
N THR A 294 -25.76 5.01 -7.94
CA THR A 294 -25.12 3.69 -7.91
C THR A 294 -24.54 3.36 -9.29
N ALA A 295 -23.22 3.16 -9.34
CA ALA A 295 -22.49 2.98 -10.59
C ALA A 295 -22.45 1.52 -11.06
N ASN A 296 -22.51 0.55 -10.14
CA ASN A 296 -22.51 -0.88 -10.48
C ASN A 296 -23.29 -1.72 -9.44
N THR A 297 -23.45 -3.00 -9.75
CA THR A 297 -24.19 -3.96 -8.93
C THR A 297 -23.29 -5.06 -8.33
N TRP A 298 -21.98 -4.81 -8.27
CA TRP A 298 -21.01 -5.74 -7.71
C TRP A 298 -20.20 -5.07 -6.61
N ILE A 299 -19.76 -5.89 -5.66
CA ILE A 299 -18.89 -5.52 -4.56
C ILE A 299 -17.65 -6.41 -4.66
N ASP A 300 -16.47 -5.81 -4.70
CA ASP A 300 -15.23 -6.57 -4.64
C ASP A 300 -14.97 -7.06 -3.21
N ALA A 301 -14.24 -8.16 -3.09
CA ALA A 301 -13.93 -8.75 -1.79
C ALA A 301 -13.02 -7.86 -0.92
N LEU A 302 -12.29 -6.91 -1.52
CA LEU A 302 -11.37 -6.03 -0.78
C LEU A 302 -12.13 -5.03 0.09
N GLN A 303 -13.38 -4.69 -0.25
CA GLN A 303 -14.26 -3.84 0.57
C GLN A 303 -14.47 -4.32 2.01
N VAL A 304 -14.18 -5.59 2.31
CA VAL A 304 -14.30 -6.13 3.68
C VAL A 304 -13.49 -5.34 4.70
N ILE A 305 -12.37 -4.75 4.29
CA ILE A 305 -11.49 -3.95 5.16
C ILE A 305 -12.19 -2.73 5.75
N PHE A 306 -13.12 -2.12 5.00
CA PHE A 306 -13.86 -0.96 5.45
C PHE A 306 -14.77 -1.27 6.65
N THR A 307 -15.22 -2.52 6.78
CA THR A 307 -15.98 -2.97 7.96
C THR A 307 -15.13 -2.92 9.22
N VAL A 308 -13.85 -3.27 9.12
CA VAL A 308 -12.89 -3.21 10.23
C VAL A 308 -12.55 -1.77 10.59
N LEU A 309 -12.31 -0.91 9.59
CA LEU A 309 -12.07 0.53 9.79
C LEU A 309 -13.23 1.18 10.55
N SER A 310 -14.47 0.91 10.14
CA SER A 310 -15.67 1.47 10.78
C SER A 310 -15.76 1.12 12.28
N TYR A 311 -15.21 -0.03 12.68
CA TYR A 311 -15.19 -0.45 14.08
C TYR A 311 -14.12 0.27 14.91
N LEU A 312 -12.95 0.54 14.32
CA LEU A 312 -11.86 1.27 15.00
C LEU A 312 -12.30 2.69 15.42
N ILE A 313 -13.18 3.33 14.65
CA ILE A 313 -13.80 4.62 14.97
C ILE A 313 -14.64 4.54 16.25
N ILE A 314 -15.47 3.49 16.36
CA ILE A 314 -16.36 3.29 17.52
C ILE A 314 -15.50 3.16 18.78
N TYR A 315 -14.37 2.46 18.70
CA TYR A 315 -13.48 2.30 19.84
C TYR A 315 -12.81 3.62 20.26
N GLN A 316 -12.36 4.45 19.31
CA GLN A 316 -11.77 5.75 19.61
C GLN A 316 -12.78 6.73 20.23
N ASN A 317 -14.01 6.77 19.73
CA ASN A 317 -15.08 7.61 20.30
C ASN A 317 -15.56 7.15 21.69
N ILE A 318 -15.25 5.92 22.11
CA ILE A 318 -15.55 5.42 23.45
C ILE A 318 -14.44 5.79 24.46
N GLN A 319 -13.23 6.11 24.00
CA GLN A 319 -12.08 6.45 24.86
C GLN A 319 -11.77 7.96 24.96
N ALA A 320 -12.47 8.81 24.19
CA ALA A 320 -12.44 10.27 24.29
C ALA A 320 -13.57 10.80 25.18
#